data_AF-A0A6J4PAV0-F1
#
_entry.id   AF-A0A6J4PAV0-F1
#
_cell.length_a   1.000
_cell.length_b   1.000
_cell.length_c   1.000
_cell.angle_alpha   90.00
_cell.angle_beta   90.00
_cell.angle_gamma   90.00
#
_symmetry.space_group_name_H-M   'P 1'
#
loop_
_entity.id
_entity.type
_entity.pdbx_description
1 polymer ?
#
loop_
_entity_poly.entity_id
_entity_poly.type
_entity_poly.pdbx_seq_one_letter_code
_entity_poly.pdbx_strand_id
1 'polypeptide(L)'
;MRYSRAEYAKMLAAQQTLASAEEDYQRLRAAYVEVARTEPGHEVALAMIGADMDRAHAHLQALIGLPRMPFTHDPSKAPQQDAEHDQAQEESA
;
A
#
# COMPACT_ATOMS: atom_id res chain seq x y z
N MET A 1 -17.89 -23.91 -16.67
CA MET A 1 -16.70 -24.19 -15.83
C MET A 1 -17.16 -24.27 -14.37
N ARG A 2 -17.31 -25.45 -13.78
CA ARG A 2 -17.50 -25.60 -12.33
C ARG A 2 -16.14 -25.93 -11.74
N TYR A 3 -15.57 -25.02 -10.97
CA TYR A 3 -14.34 -25.28 -10.22
C TYR A 3 -14.55 -26.48 -9.28
N SER A 4 -13.54 -27.33 -9.17
CA SER A 4 -13.51 -28.33 -8.11
C SER A 4 -13.47 -27.65 -6.74
N ARG A 5 -13.98 -28.31 -5.71
CA ARG A 5 -13.95 -27.79 -4.33
C ARG A 5 -12.53 -27.40 -3.88
N ALA A 6 -11.51 -28.14 -4.35
CA ALA A 6 -10.11 -27.85 -4.07
C ALA A 6 -9.61 -26.58 -4.78
N GLU A 7 -10.02 -26.34 -6.03
CA GLU A 7 -9.68 -25.11 -6.76
C GLU A 7 -10.38 -23.88 -6.17
N TYR A 8 -11.64 -24.02 -5.75
CA TYR A 8 -12.38 -22.96 -5.08
C TYR A 8 -11.71 -22.56 -3.75
N ALA A 9 -11.27 -23.54 -2.95
CA ALA A 9 -10.56 -23.26 -1.69
C ALA A 9 -9.23 -22.52 -1.92
N LYS A 10 -8.48 -22.89 -2.97
CA LYS A 10 -7.24 -22.19 -3.35
C LYS A 10 -7.50 -20.75 -3.78
N MET A 11 -8.55 -20.52 -4.58
CA MET A 11 -8.95 -19.19 -5.01
C MET A 11 -9.34 -18.31 -3.81
N LEU A 12 -10.12 -18.84 -2.87
CA LEU A 12 -10.53 -18.11 -1.67
C LEU A 12 -9.32 -17.74 -0.80
N ALA A 13 -8.39 -18.68 -0.60
CA ALA A 13 -7.16 -18.43 0.16
C ALA A 13 -6.28 -17.36 -0.51
N ALA A 14 -6.20 -17.35 -1.84
CA ALA A 14 -5.49 -16.32 -2.59
C ALA A 14 -6.14 -14.94 -2.42
N GLN A 15 -7.47 -14.85 -2.46
CA GLN A 15 -8.19 -13.59 -2.21
C GLN A 15 -7.98 -13.07 -0.79
N GLN A 16 -8.02 -13.95 0.21
CA GLN A 16 -7.75 -13.56 1.61
C GLN A 16 -6.32 -13.06 1.77
N THR A 17 -5.35 -13.72 1.16
CA THR A 17 -3.94 -13.31 1.19
C THR A 17 -3.75 -11.94 0.57
N LEU A 18 -4.41 -11.68 -0.57
CA LEU A 18 -4.38 -10.38 -1.22
C LEU A 18 -5.00 -9.29 -0.33
N ALA A 19 -6.18 -9.54 0.23
CA ALA A 19 -6.87 -8.59 1.10
C ALA A 19 -6.04 -8.22 2.35
N SER A 20 -5.40 -9.21 2.98
CA SER A 20 -4.51 -8.96 4.12
C SER A 20 -3.28 -8.15 3.72
N ALA A 21 -2.66 -8.44 2.59
CA ALA A 21 -1.52 -7.67 2.10
C ALA A 21 -1.90 -6.22 1.73
N GLU A 22 -3.13 -6.00 1.25
CA GLU A 22 -3.65 -4.66 0.94
C GLU A 22 -3.87 -3.87 2.23
N GLU A 23 -4.46 -4.50 3.25
CA GLU A 23 -4.66 -3.89 4.57
C GLU A 23 -3.33 -3.49 5.22
N ASP A 24 -2.32 -4.36 5.16
CA ASP A 24 -0.98 -4.08 5.68
C ASP A 24 -0.33 -2.87 4.99
N TYR A 25 -0.43 -2.79 3.66
CA TYR A 25 0.09 -1.64 2.91
C TYR A 25 -0.66 -0.35 3.28
N GLN A 26 -1.98 -0.38 3.38
CA GLN A 26 -2.77 0.82 3.73
C GLN A 26 -2.47 1.29 5.15
N ARG A 27 -2.27 0.37 6.09
CA ARG A 27 -1.87 0.70 7.45
C ARG A 27 -0.51 1.43 7.50
N LEU A 28 0.46 0.96 6.71
CA LEU A 28 1.77 1.61 6.61
C LEU A 28 1.68 2.98 5.94
N ARG A 29 0.88 3.10 4.88
CA ARG A 29 0.61 4.40 4.23
C ARG A 29 0.00 5.40 5.20
N ALA A 30 -1.00 4.98 5.98
CA ALA A 30 -1.64 5.84 6.98
C ALA A 30 -0.63 6.34 8.03
N ALA A 31 0.23 5.45 8.54
CA ALA A 31 1.29 5.82 9.48
C ALA A 31 2.30 6.81 8.86
N TYR A 32 2.70 6.59 7.60
CA TYR A 32 3.59 7.49 6.89
C TYR A 32 2.99 8.89 6.76
N VAL A 33 1.74 8.98 6.32
CA VAL A 33 1.02 10.25 6.15
C VAL A 33 0.82 10.97 7.49
N GLU A 34 0.50 10.23 8.56
CA GLU A 34 0.36 10.80 9.89
C GLU A 34 1.68 11.44 10.34
N VAL A 35 2.79 10.70 10.28
CA VAL A 35 4.12 11.22 10.66
C VAL A 35 4.52 12.39 9.76
N ALA A 36 4.30 12.31 8.45
CA ALA A 36 4.62 13.39 7.53
C ALA A 36 3.82 14.66 7.83
N ARG A 37 2.61 14.53 8.37
CA ARG A 37 1.75 15.64 8.75
C ARG A 37 2.10 16.23 10.12
N THR A 38 2.38 15.38 11.10
CA THR A 38 2.62 15.83 12.49
C THR A 38 4.06 16.24 12.72
N GLU A 39 5.01 15.51 12.15
CA GLU A 39 6.44 15.67 12.37
C GLU A 39 7.22 15.51 11.04
N PRO A 40 7.06 16.42 10.06
CA PRO A 40 7.73 16.30 8.76
C PRO A 40 9.26 16.30 8.83
N GLY A 41 9.85 16.83 9.92
CA GLY A 41 11.28 16.80 10.17
C GLY A 41 11.79 15.48 10.77
N HIS A 42 10.91 14.51 11.04
CA HIS A 42 11.26 13.21 11.58
C HIS A 42 11.72 12.26 10.46
N GLU A 43 12.78 12.64 9.77
CA GLU A 43 13.30 11.97 8.56
C GLU A 43 13.53 10.47 8.75
N VAL A 44 14.02 10.06 9.94
CA VAL A 44 14.27 8.64 10.25
C VAL A 44 12.97 7.84 10.29
N ALA A 45 11.91 8.38 10.91
CA ALA A 45 10.62 7.69 10.99
C ALA A 45 9.99 7.56 9.60
N LEU A 46 10.05 8.64 8.81
CA LEU A 46 9.59 8.63 7.42
C LEU A 46 10.35 7.61 6.57
N ALA A 47 11.68 7.56 6.67
CA ALA A 47 12.49 6.59 5.95
C ALA A 47 12.21 5.14 6.37
N MET A 48 12.02 4.89 7.67
CA MET A 48 11.70 3.56 8.18
C MET A 48 10.34 3.07 7.69
N ILE A 49 9.30 3.91 7.83
CA ILE A 49 7.94 3.55 7.41
C ILE A 49 7.89 3.43 5.88
N GLY A 50 8.56 4.33 5.14
CA GLY A 50 8.66 4.24 3.69
C GLY A 50 9.30 2.93 3.23
N ALA A 51 10.38 2.49 3.88
CA ALA A 51 11.01 1.20 3.56
C ALA A 51 10.10 -0.01 3.86
N ASP A 52 9.29 0.04 4.92
CA ASP A 52 8.29 -0.99 5.20
C ASP A 52 7.15 -0.97 4.18
N MET A 53 6.69 0.22 3.80
CA MET A 53 5.67 0.40 2.77
C MET A 53 6.14 -0.15 1.41
N ASP A 54 7.39 0.10 1.02
CA ASP A 54 8.00 -0.44 -0.20
C ASP A 54 8.03 -1.98 -0.18
N ARG A 55 8.31 -2.59 0.98
CA ARG A 55 8.29 -4.05 1.15
C ARG A 55 6.87 -4.59 1.01
N ALA A 56 5.89 -3.97 1.66
CA ALA A 56 4.48 -4.36 1.55
C ALA A 56 3.96 -4.21 0.12
N HIS A 57 4.32 -3.13 -0.57
CA HIS A 57 3.92 -2.90 -1.95
C HIS A 57 4.56 -3.91 -2.92
N ALA A 58 5.84 -4.24 -2.73
CA ALA A 58 6.50 -5.29 -3.52
C ALA A 58 5.84 -6.67 -3.30
N HIS A 59 5.37 -6.95 -2.08
CA HIS A 59 4.62 -8.16 -1.78
C HIS A 59 3.29 -8.20 -2.53
N LEU A 60 2.54 -7.08 -2.54
CA LEU A 60 1.30 -6.95 -3.31
C LEU A 60 1.51 -7.15 -4.82
N GLN A 61 2.53 -6.51 -5.38
CA GLN A 61 2.88 -6.67 -6.80
C GLN A 61 3.15 -8.14 -7.14
N ALA A 62 3.87 -8.85 -6.26
CA ALA A 62 4.15 -10.27 -6.44
C ALA A 62 2.87 -11.14 -6.37
N LEU A 63 1.90 -10.81 -5.51
CA LEU A 63 0.62 -11.54 -5.41
C LEU A 63 -0.26 -11.36 -6.65
N ILE A 64 -0.26 -10.17 -7.25
CA ILE A 64 -1.07 -9.84 -8.44
C ILE A 64 -0.34 -10.24 -9.75
N GLY A 65 0.95 -10.57 -9.68
CA GLY A 65 1.78 -10.91 -10.84
C GLY A 65 2.29 -9.71 -11.62
N LEU A 66 2.33 -8.53 -10.99
CA LEU A 66 2.91 -7.32 -11.56
C LEU A 66 4.44 -7.32 -11.39
N PRO A 67 5.20 -6.79 -12.36
CA PRO A 67 6.63 -6.62 -12.22
C PRO A 67 6.94 -5.65 -11.08
N ARG A 68 8.04 -5.91 -10.36
CA ARG A 68 8.49 -5.05 -9.26
C ARG A 68 8.81 -3.65 -9.79
N MET A 69 7.98 -2.67 -9.46
CA MET A 69 8.29 -1.27 -9.71
C MET A 69 8.83 -0.65 -8.43
N PRO A 70 10.03 -0.03 -8.45
CA PRO A 70 10.52 0.71 -7.31
C PRO A 70 9.54 1.84 -6.99
N PHE A 71 9.13 1.92 -5.73
CA PHE A 71 8.33 3.03 -5.26
C PHE A 71 9.20 4.29 -5.37
N THR A 72 8.79 5.24 -6.20
CA THR A 72 9.56 6.48 -6.39
C THR A 72 9.10 7.48 -5.34
N HIS A 73 9.38 7.21 -4.07
CA HIS A 73 9.33 8.27 -3.06
C HIS A 73 10.54 9.16 -3.31
N ASP A 74 10.33 10.27 -4.01
CA ASP A 74 11.28 11.37 -3.98
C ASP A 74 11.10 12.06 -2.61
N PRO A 75 12.01 11.89 -1.64
CA PRO A 75 11.86 12.49 -0.30
C PRO A 75 11.86 14.02 -0.37
N SER A 76 12.38 14.60 -1.46
CA SER A 76 12.31 16.03 -1.78
C SER A 76 10.89 16.50 -2.12
N LYS A 77 9.99 15.56 -2.39
CA LYS A 77 8.56 15.75 -2.63
C LYS A 77 7.74 15.09 -1.52
N ALA A 78 7.95 15.56 -0.30
CA ALA A 78 7.01 15.32 0.80
C ALA A 78 5.59 15.88 0.45
N PRO A 79 4.53 15.42 1.14
CA PRO A 79 3.22 15.14 0.56
C PRO A 79 2.33 16.38 0.50
N GLN A 80 2.32 17.07 -0.65
CA GLN A 80 1.18 17.92 -1.00
C GLN A 80 0.21 17.20 -1.95
N GLN A 81 0.70 16.26 -2.76
CA GLN A 81 -0.11 15.64 -3.81
C GLN A 81 -0.97 14.45 -3.34
N ASP A 82 -0.54 13.70 -2.32
CA ASP A 82 -1.33 12.57 -1.82
C ASP A 82 -2.55 13.02 -0.98
N ALA A 83 -2.50 14.21 -0.37
CA ALA A 83 -3.63 14.79 0.35
C ALA A 83 -4.72 15.29 -0.61
N GLU A 84 -4.34 15.80 -1.78
CA GLU A 84 -5.29 16.26 -2.80
C GLU A 84 -5.96 15.08 -3.53
N HIS A 85 -5.28 13.94 -3.67
CA HIS A 85 -5.82 12.78 -4.39
C HIS A 85 -6.86 11.98 -3.58
N ASP A 86 -6.77 11.94 -2.25
CA ASP A 86 -7.79 11.33 -1.38
C ASP A 86 -9.04 12.24 -1.25
N GLN A 87 -8.90 13.57 -1.31
CA GLN A 87 -10.05 14.50 -1.30
C GLN A 87 -10.88 14.46 -2.58
N ALA A 88 -10.26 14.24 -3.75
CA ALA A 88 -10.97 14.16 -5.03
C ALA A 88 -11.89 12.92 -5.16
N GLN A 89 -11.68 11.88 -4.35
CA GLN A 89 -12.54 10.69 -4.33
C GLN A 89 -13.71 10.80 -3.33
N GLU A 90 -13.58 11.58 -2.26
CA GLU A 90 -14.69 11.81 -1.30
C GLU A 90 -15.68 12.88 -1.78
N GLU A 91 -15.29 13.86 -2.59
CA GLU A 91 -16.19 14.91 -3.09
C GLU A 91 -17.07 14.51 -4.30
N SER A 92 -16.91 13.29 -4.84
CA SER A 92 -17.74 12.76 -5.95
C SER A 92 -18.79 11.70 -5.52
N ALA A 93 -19.05 11.56 -4.21
CA ALA A 93 -20.06 10.64 -3.66
C ALA A 93 -21.32 11.38 -3.17
#